data_AF-A0A843KD03-F1
#
_entry.id   AF-A0A843KD03-F1
#
_cell.length_a   1.000
_cell.length_b   1.000
_cell.length_c   1.000
_cell.angle_alpha   90.00
_cell.angle_beta   90.00
_cell.angle_gamma   90.00
#
_symmetry.space_group_name_H-M   'P 1'
#
loop_
_entity.id
_entity.type
_entity.pdbx_description
1 polymer ?
#
loop_
_entity_poly.entity_id
_entity_poly.type
_entity_poly.pdbx_seq_one_letter_code
_entity_poly.pdbx_strand_id
1 'polypeptide(L)'
;MNYWLFQVMYDLYPESWNSMIEMQIAAQHYPLSRNWIGAKRNNNALRKLKEGDAIVASFTNHRFAGYGILRSNFYIGGHSLKIMHRYTNEEMEFLERLDCEWTALPLGQDRPYIKCDDIKKQGYDIDMIRGQCVKQIDQGTFKALKLRLDSSGATSGFLALENKKLYINTNTKDVERDEHQYWLWVTRPEYYNSVGSFGGWSCHKDTMKGDLVFLWRAKGKSDIGYLLQVESNAAPDHEWGYSCEYRTLYAFKNPVNIKDLRGDSYFDEWSPLKINLQGKAFKIQENYWRRLNQIAITKDSGYKDIVSKGLSVLVSANTDFTAIEYASAFNDLKITPHYMQMLLANYHASNRTLTASMMAKVMGYDSYGAANLHYGTLGRLIGEKLGWHPLPEFKVNVLVDFEKEDKEWLWIMKPAVAEAIKLLGWDEDASTIPEEIDKPIFEGALKRIPINAYERSTRAREECLLHYGCKCSVCGTNLSDIYGEIAAGRIHVHHLKPLSEINSEYQIDPIADLRPICPNCHYIIHLNAPPYSIEEMREMIKETTAL
;
A
#
# COMPACT_ATOMS: atom_id res chain seq x y z
N MET A 1 -4.92 -29.49 23.63
CA MET A 1 -5.48 -28.25 23.08
C MET A 1 -6.95 -28.48 22.80
N ASN A 2 -7.81 -27.84 23.58
CA ASN A 2 -9.26 -27.83 23.35
C ASN A 2 -9.64 -26.64 22.47
N TYR A 3 -10.84 -26.70 21.89
CA TYR A 3 -11.38 -25.66 21.03
C TYR A 3 -12.69 -25.14 21.60
N TRP A 4 -12.87 -23.83 21.61
CA TRP A 4 -14.02 -23.21 22.26
C TRP A 4 -14.63 -22.10 21.39
N LEU A 5 -15.96 -22.00 21.42
CA LEU A 5 -16.68 -20.78 21.05
C LEU A 5 -16.81 -19.90 22.28
N PHE A 6 -16.40 -18.64 22.16
CA PHE A 6 -16.46 -17.64 23.22
C PHE A 6 -17.46 -16.55 22.82
N GLN A 7 -18.57 -16.43 23.55
CA GLN A 7 -19.59 -15.42 23.28
C GLN A 7 -19.07 -14.04 23.68
N VAL A 8 -19.11 -13.10 22.76
CA VAL A 8 -18.90 -11.68 23.05
C VAL A 8 -20.25 -10.98 22.98
N MET A 9 -20.57 -10.16 23.98
CA MET A 9 -21.85 -9.42 24.06
C MET A 9 -21.84 -8.15 23.20
N TYR A 10 -21.35 -8.26 21.96
CA TYR A 10 -21.10 -7.14 21.05
C TYR A 10 -22.35 -6.28 20.74
N ASP A 11 -23.53 -6.90 20.64
CA ASP A 11 -24.76 -6.15 20.30
C ASP A 11 -25.22 -5.19 21.40
N LEU A 12 -24.98 -5.57 22.66
CA LEU A 12 -25.30 -4.74 23.83
C LEU A 12 -24.12 -3.84 24.22
N TYR A 13 -22.88 -4.31 24.00
CA TYR A 13 -21.63 -3.66 24.37
C TYR A 13 -20.66 -3.65 23.17
N PRO A 14 -20.82 -2.75 22.19
CA PRO A 14 -20.03 -2.76 20.95
C PRO A 14 -18.52 -2.61 21.15
N GLU A 15 -18.10 -1.91 22.20
CA GLU A 15 -16.69 -1.69 22.50
C GLU A 15 -16.01 -2.94 23.09
N SER A 16 -16.77 -3.91 23.59
CA SER A 16 -16.25 -5.12 24.22
C SER A 16 -15.24 -5.86 23.37
N TRP A 17 -15.53 -6.04 22.08
CA TRP A 17 -14.62 -6.72 21.17
C TRP A 17 -13.32 -5.95 20.96
N ASN A 18 -13.42 -4.64 20.70
CA ASN A 18 -12.26 -3.80 20.46
C ASN A 18 -11.33 -3.77 21.67
N SER A 19 -11.88 -3.62 22.88
CA SER A 19 -11.10 -3.62 24.10
C SER A 19 -10.48 -4.98 24.41
N MET A 20 -11.18 -6.08 24.11
CA MET A 20 -10.62 -7.43 24.24
C MET A 20 -9.41 -7.64 23.31
N ILE A 21 -9.46 -7.16 22.07
CA ILE A 21 -8.32 -7.19 21.16
C ILE A 21 -7.20 -6.27 21.64
N GLU A 22 -7.51 -5.03 22.01
CA GLU A 22 -6.53 -4.04 22.44
C GLU A 22 -5.73 -4.49 23.67
N MET A 23 -6.42 -5.07 24.64
CA MET A 23 -5.81 -5.57 25.85
C MET A 23 -5.28 -7.01 25.72
N GLN A 24 -5.47 -7.66 24.56
CA GLN A 24 -5.13 -9.07 24.33
C GLN A 24 -5.70 -9.99 25.43
N ILE A 25 -7.00 -9.86 25.70
CA ILE A 25 -7.73 -10.65 26.71
C ILE A 25 -9.04 -11.24 26.16
N ALA A 26 -9.53 -12.28 26.82
CA ALA A 26 -10.92 -12.71 26.75
C ALA A 26 -11.60 -12.45 28.11
N ALA A 27 -12.68 -11.67 28.13
CA ALA A 27 -13.34 -11.22 29.37
C ALA A 27 -14.85 -11.53 29.38
N GLN A 28 -15.42 -11.83 30.55
CA GLN A 28 -16.85 -12.06 30.75
C GLN A 28 -17.43 -11.33 31.97
N HIS A 29 -18.71 -10.93 31.88
CA HIS A 29 -19.47 -10.30 32.95
C HIS A 29 -20.48 -11.28 33.56
N TYR A 30 -20.24 -11.74 34.79
CA TYR A 30 -21.22 -12.34 35.69
C TYR A 30 -20.79 -12.10 37.15
N PRO A 31 -21.24 -11.02 37.80
CA PRO A 31 -20.89 -10.74 39.18
C PRO A 31 -21.39 -11.88 40.07
N LEU A 32 -20.51 -12.43 40.93
CA LEU A 32 -20.87 -13.49 41.88
C LEU A 32 -22.01 -13.07 42.84
N SER A 33 -22.29 -11.77 42.95
CA SER A 33 -23.28 -11.16 43.83
C SER A 33 -24.67 -10.92 43.21
N ARG A 34 -24.86 -11.06 41.89
CA ARG A 34 -26.16 -10.86 41.22
C ARG A 34 -26.72 -12.19 40.70
N ASN A 35 -28.00 -12.46 40.95
CA ASN A 35 -28.71 -13.67 40.52
C ASN A 35 -28.99 -13.69 39.00
N TRP A 36 -27.92 -13.75 38.20
CA TRP A 36 -28.02 -13.92 36.75
C TRP A 36 -28.34 -15.36 36.38
N ILE A 37 -29.38 -15.54 35.56
CA ILE A 37 -29.80 -16.85 35.08
C ILE A 37 -28.65 -17.49 34.28
N GLY A 38 -28.14 -18.62 34.77
CA GLY A 38 -27.06 -19.37 34.11
C GLY A 38 -25.62 -18.95 34.49
N ALA A 39 -25.42 -18.00 35.40
CA ALA A 39 -24.07 -17.58 35.84
C ALA A 39 -23.23 -18.75 36.38
N LYS A 40 -23.79 -19.58 37.28
CA LYS A 40 -23.09 -20.77 37.81
C LYS A 40 -22.62 -21.72 36.69
N ARG A 41 -23.45 -21.94 35.66
CA ARG A 41 -23.10 -22.78 34.50
C ARG A 41 -21.95 -22.16 33.71
N ASN A 42 -22.03 -20.86 33.45
CA ASN A 42 -21.02 -20.11 32.70
C ASN A 42 -19.67 -20.08 33.41
N ASN A 43 -19.64 -19.73 34.70
CA ASN A 43 -18.40 -19.66 35.46
C ASN A 43 -17.75 -21.05 35.59
N ASN A 44 -18.55 -22.12 35.69
CA ASN A 44 -18.02 -23.49 35.66
C ASN A 44 -17.45 -23.88 34.29
N ALA A 45 -17.99 -23.37 33.20
CA ALA A 45 -17.45 -23.60 31.86
C ALA A 45 -16.15 -22.80 31.63
N LEU A 46 -16.13 -21.53 32.06
CA LEU A 46 -14.95 -20.66 31.97
C LEU A 46 -13.75 -21.22 32.74
N ARG A 47 -13.97 -21.77 33.94
CA ARG A 47 -12.91 -22.44 34.73
C ARG A 47 -12.28 -23.67 34.06
N LYS A 48 -12.86 -24.19 32.98
CA LYS A 48 -12.28 -25.31 32.22
C LYS A 48 -11.28 -24.86 31.16
N LEU A 49 -11.28 -23.58 30.80
CA LEU A 49 -10.35 -23.02 29.82
C LEU A 49 -8.96 -22.95 30.43
N LYS A 50 -7.96 -23.34 29.65
CA LYS A 50 -6.56 -23.39 30.06
C LYS A 50 -5.67 -22.70 29.04
N GLU A 51 -4.49 -22.28 29.49
CA GLU A 51 -3.46 -21.79 28.59
C GLU A 51 -3.19 -22.79 27.45
N GLY A 52 -3.04 -22.28 26.24
CA GLY A 52 -2.85 -23.07 25.02
C GLY A 52 -4.15 -23.59 24.38
N ASP A 53 -5.31 -23.41 24.99
CA ASP A 53 -6.59 -23.68 24.32
C ASP A 53 -6.87 -22.64 23.22
N ALA A 54 -7.52 -23.10 22.15
CA ALA A 54 -7.88 -22.26 21.02
C ALA A 54 -9.34 -21.82 21.14
N ILE A 55 -9.61 -20.54 20.86
CA ILE A 55 -10.94 -19.96 21.00
C ILE A 55 -11.35 -19.21 19.72
N VAL A 56 -12.65 -19.16 19.45
CA VAL A 56 -13.24 -18.32 18.40
C VAL A 56 -14.27 -17.39 19.01
N ALA A 57 -14.17 -16.10 18.72
CA ALA A 57 -15.14 -15.10 19.16
C ALA A 57 -16.43 -15.19 18.35
N SER A 58 -17.52 -15.49 19.05
CA SER A 58 -18.87 -15.62 18.52
C SER A 58 -19.76 -14.50 19.03
N PHE A 59 -20.48 -13.84 18.13
CA PHE A 59 -21.51 -12.85 18.41
C PHE A 59 -22.89 -13.48 18.14
N THR A 60 -23.98 -12.77 18.41
CA THR A 60 -25.31 -13.34 18.15
C THR A 60 -25.54 -13.54 16.64
N ASN A 61 -26.42 -14.47 16.26
CA ASN A 61 -26.77 -14.77 14.86
C ASN A 61 -25.58 -15.27 14.01
N HIS A 62 -24.81 -16.23 14.52
CA HIS A 62 -23.68 -16.87 13.83
C HIS A 62 -22.67 -15.89 13.23
N ARG A 63 -22.41 -14.79 13.95
CA ARG A 63 -21.43 -13.79 13.55
C ARG A 63 -20.12 -14.06 14.26
N PHE A 64 -19.00 -14.02 13.54
CA PHE A 64 -17.67 -14.33 14.08
C PHE A 64 -16.68 -13.24 13.68
N ALA A 65 -15.78 -12.88 14.60
CA ALA A 65 -14.91 -11.72 14.44
C ALA A 65 -13.41 -12.04 14.52
N GLY A 66 -13.05 -13.16 15.11
CA GLY A 66 -11.66 -13.54 15.28
C GLY A 66 -11.53 -14.86 16.03
N TYR A 67 -10.30 -15.37 16.06
CA TYR A 67 -9.91 -16.55 16.80
C TYR A 67 -8.59 -16.27 17.52
N GLY A 68 -8.27 -17.03 18.56
CA GLY A 68 -7.08 -16.77 19.35
C GLY A 68 -6.61 -17.97 20.13
N ILE A 69 -5.42 -17.83 20.71
CA ILE A 69 -4.82 -18.82 21.63
C ILE A 69 -4.76 -18.20 23.01
N LEU A 70 -5.24 -18.94 24.02
CA LEU A 70 -5.17 -18.50 25.40
C LEU A 70 -3.71 -18.51 25.89
N ARG A 71 -3.30 -17.41 26.51
CA ARG A 71 -1.95 -17.19 27.08
C ARG A 71 -1.94 -17.27 28.61
N SER A 72 -3.09 -17.49 29.23
CA SER A 72 -3.21 -17.74 30.66
C SER A 72 -4.29 -18.77 30.97
N ASN A 73 -4.25 -19.29 32.18
CA ASN A 73 -5.41 -19.96 32.78
C ASN A 73 -6.47 -18.92 33.22
N PHE A 74 -7.69 -19.39 33.48
CA PHE A 74 -8.77 -18.54 33.96
C PHE A 74 -8.47 -17.93 35.34
N TYR A 75 -8.58 -16.61 35.47
CA TYR A 75 -8.39 -15.90 36.74
C TYR A 75 -9.53 -14.91 37.03
N ILE A 76 -9.75 -14.64 38.32
CA ILE A 76 -10.84 -13.80 38.85
C ILE A 76 -10.23 -12.55 39.49
N GLY A 77 -10.82 -11.38 39.26
CA GLY A 77 -10.50 -10.17 40.04
C GLY A 77 -9.32 -9.34 39.52
N GLY A 78 -8.97 -9.46 38.24
CA GLY A 78 -8.09 -8.49 37.57
C GLY A 78 -8.73 -7.10 37.49
N HIS A 79 -7.99 -6.11 36.95
CA HIS A 79 -8.57 -4.80 36.61
C HIS A 79 -9.89 -4.99 35.86
N SER A 80 -10.85 -4.09 36.04
CA SER A 80 -12.12 -4.26 35.35
C SER A 80 -12.12 -3.66 33.96
N LEU A 81 -12.81 -4.33 33.03
CA LEU A 81 -13.11 -3.74 31.74
C LEU A 81 -14.50 -3.11 31.83
N LYS A 82 -14.53 -1.78 31.88
CA LYS A 82 -15.75 -0.97 32.00
C LYS A 82 -16.22 -0.57 30.62
N ILE A 83 -17.43 -0.98 30.25
CA ILE A 83 -17.99 -0.73 28.92
C ILE A 83 -19.42 -0.23 29.05
N MET A 84 -19.75 0.79 28.26
CA MET A 84 -21.08 1.39 28.23
C MET A 84 -22.07 0.52 27.46
N HIS A 85 -23.27 0.34 28.02
CA HIS A 85 -24.37 -0.29 27.34
C HIS A 85 -24.92 0.60 26.22
N ARG A 86 -25.13 0.03 25.02
CA ARG A 86 -25.53 0.76 23.81
C ARG A 86 -26.82 1.57 23.96
N TYR A 87 -27.78 1.09 24.76
CA TYR A 87 -29.14 1.66 24.79
C TYR A 87 -29.51 2.36 26.10
N THR A 88 -28.80 2.07 27.20
CA THR A 88 -29.21 2.53 28.55
C THR A 88 -28.21 3.48 29.18
N ASN A 89 -27.05 3.72 28.53
CA ASN A 89 -25.91 4.44 29.11
C ASN A 89 -25.46 3.90 30.48
N GLU A 90 -25.81 2.66 30.81
CA GLU A 90 -25.32 2.00 32.02
C GLU A 90 -23.92 1.44 31.77
N GLU A 91 -22.97 1.79 32.64
CA GLU A 91 -21.63 1.20 32.64
C GLU A 91 -21.69 -0.21 33.24
N MET A 92 -21.13 -1.20 32.53
CA MET A 92 -21.01 -2.58 33.00
C MET A 92 -19.55 -3.00 33.10
N GLU A 93 -19.26 -3.79 34.13
CA GLU A 93 -17.90 -4.14 34.54
C GLU A 93 -17.61 -5.63 34.29
N PHE A 94 -16.70 -5.97 33.38
CA PHE A 94 -16.32 -7.35 33.07
C PHE A 94 -15.13 -7.78 33.95
N LEU A 95 -15.34 -8.80 34.81
CA LEU A 95 -14.51 -9.11 35.99
C LEU A 95 -13.83 -10.49 35.96
N GLU A 96 -14.15 -11.34 34.99
CA GLU A 96 -13.56 -12.67 34.79
C GLU A 96 -12.70 -12.66 33.51
N ARG A 97 -11.43 -13.11 33.58
CA ARG A 97 -10.46 -12.92 32.48
C ARG A 97 -9.58 -14.13 32.18
N LEU A 98 -9.16 -14.20 30.91
CA LEU A 98 -8.07 -14.99 30.36
C LEU A 98 -7.24 -14.09 29.46
N ASP A 99 -5.91 -14.22 29.47
CA ASP A 99 -5.07 -13.56 28.46
C ASP A 99 -5.20 -14.33 27.15
N CYS A 100 -5.29 -13.61 26.03
CA CYS A 100 -5.50 -14.22 24.73
C CYS A 100 -4.78 -13.45 23.63
N GLU A 101 -3.97 -14.19 22.87
CA GLU A 101 -3.40 -13.67 21.63
C GLU A 101 -4.40 -13.86 20.50
N TRP A 102 -4.97 -12.75 20.04
CA TRP A 102 -6.02 -12.77 19.03
C TRP A 102 -5.47 -12.66 17.61
N THR A 103 -6.13 -13.31 16.67
CA THR A 103 -6.16 -13.00 15.24
C THR A 103 -7.59 -12.61 14.89
N ALA A 104 -7.82 -11.38 14.46
CA ALA A 104 -9.14 -10.81 14.28
C ALA A 104 -9.27 -10.10 12.93
N LEU A 105 -10.50 -10.00 12.45
CA LEU A 105 -10.80 -9.16 11.30
C LEU A 105 -10.41 -7.69 11.57
N PRO A 106 -10.06 -6.92 10.52
CA PRO A 106 -9.75 -5.51 10.63
C PRO A 106 -10.84 -4.78 11.42
N LEU A 107 -10.43 -4.15 12.52
CA LEU A 107 -11.36 -3.39 13.34
C LEU A 107 -11.64 -2.03 12.66
N GLY A 108 -12.76 -1.39 12.99
CA GLY A 108 -13.14 -0.07 12.46
C GLY A 108 -14.05 -0.07 11.22
N GLN A 109 -14.38 -1.22 10.66
CA GLN A 109 -15.49 -1.35 9.69
C GLN A 109 -16.84 -1.34 10.39
N ASP A 110 -17.93 -0.97 9.69
CA ASP A 110 -19.33 -1.05 10.20
C ASP A 110 -19.70 -2.46 10.71
N ARG A 111 -18.98 -3.49 10.27
CA ARG A 111 -19.19 -4.89 10.65
C ARG A 111 -17.84 -5.59 10.85
N PRO A 112 -17.22 -5.55 12.05
CA PRO A 112 -15.95 -6.23 12.34
C PRO A 112 -16.17 -7.74 12.56
N TYR A 113 -17.05 -8.35 11.77
CA TYR A 113 -17.47 -9.74 11.86
C TYR A 113 -18.03 -10.22 10.52
N ILE A 114 -17.98 -11.52 10.30
CA ILE A 114 -18.62 -12.20 9.18
C ILE A 114 -19.76 -13.08 9.67
N LYS A 115 -20.77 -13.29 8.83
CA LYS A 115 -21.82 -14.31 9.07
C LYS A 115 -21.37 -15.66 8.52
N CYS A 116 -21.56 -16.70 9.30
CA CYS A 116 -21.16 -18.07 8.97
C CYS A 116 -22.35 -19.05 8.94
N ASP A 117 -23.52 -18.60 8.49
CA ASP A 117 -24.71 -19.46 8.33
C ASP A 117 -24.47 -20.62 7.35
N ASP A 118 -23.56 -20.43 6.38
CA ASP A 118 -23.09 -21.44 5.45
C ASP A 118 -22.31 -22.57 6.14
N ILE A 119 -21.47 -22.25 7.13
CA ILE A 119 -20.73 -23.24 7.93
C ILE A 119 -21.70 -24.13 8.70
N LYS A 120 -22.78 -23.56 9.25
CA LYS A 120 -23.85 -24.36 9.88
C LYS A 120 -24.51 -25.32 8.90
N LYS A 121 -24.82 -24.85 7.68
CA LYS A 121 -25.42 -25.69 6.62
C LYS A 121 -24.53 -26.85 6.19
N GLN A 122 -23.21 -26.70 6.35
CA GLN A 122 -22.23 -27.76 6.09
C GLN A 122 -22.17 -28.82 7.20
N GLY A 123 -22.96 -28.68 8.27
CA GLY A 123 -23.08 -29.65 9.36
C GLY A 123 -22.20 -29.38 10.58
N TYR A 124 -21.47 -28.26 10.61
CA TYR A 124 -20.67 -27.86 11.77
C TYR A 124 -21.55 -27.26 12.88
N ASP A 125 -21.32 -27.69 14.12
CA ASP A 125 -22.09 -27.26 15.28
C ASP A 125 -21.57 -25.94 15.87
N ILE A 126 -22.08 -24.83 15.33
CA ILE A 126 -21.73 -23.47 15.74
C ILE A 126 -22.79 -22.80 16.62
N ASP A 127 -23.79 -23.56 17.08
CA ASP A 127 -24.90 -23.02 17.89
C ASP A 127 -24.51 -22.84 19.36
N MET A 128 -25.00 -21.74 19.95
CA MET A 128 -24.87 -21.44 21.37
C MET A 128 -26.24 -21.43 22.03
N ILE A 129 -26.37 -22.08 23.19
CA ILE A 129 -27.62 -22.04 23.94
C ILE A 129 -27.81 -20.64 24.52
N ARG A 130 -29.07 -20.16 24.62
CA ARG A 130 -29.37 -18.84 25.19
C ARG A 130 -28.68 -18.65 26.55
N GLY A 131 -27.95 -17.55 26.69
CA GLY A 131 -27.19 -17.20 27.89
C GLY A 131 -25.95 -18.06 28.15
N GLN A 132 -25.46 -18.82 27.17
CA GLN A 132 -24.18 -19.51 27.25
C GLN A 132 -23.05 -18.55 26.84
N CYS A 133 -22.02 -18.43 27.67
CA CYS A 133 -20.86 -17.58 27.37
C CYS A 133 -19.72 -18.33 26.68
N VAL A 134 -19.65 -19.64 26.85
CA VAL A 134 -18.60 -20.46 26.24
C VAL A 134 -19.11 -21.87 25.98
N LYS A 135 -18.71 -22.46 24.86
CA LYS A 135 -19.05 -23.82 24.45
C LYS A 135 -17.82 -24.50 23.88
N GLN A 136 -17.55 -25.73 24.30
CA GLN A 136 -16.50 -26.54 23.68
C GLN A 136 -16.98 -27.01 22.31
N ILE A 137 -16.11 -26.93 21.30
CA ILE A 137 -16.35 -27.41 19.94
C ILE A 137 -15.27 -28.40 19.53
N ASP A 138 -15.52 -29.16 18.47
CA ASP A 138 -14.51 -30.03 17.88
C ASP A 138 -13.51 -29.24 17.02
N GLN A 139 -12.37 -29.89 16.73
CA GLN A 139 -11.30 -29.29 15.94
C GLN A 139 -11.72 -28.96 14.50
N GLY A 140 -12.60 -29.76 13.90
CA GLY A 140 -13.11 -29.55 12.54
C GLY A 140 -13.91 -28.25 12.46
N THR A 141 -14.86 -28.06 13.39
CA THR A 141 -15.62 -26.81 13.51
C THR A 141 -14.71 -25.59 13.71
N PHE A 142 -13.69 -25.69 14.55
CA PHE A 142 -12.72 -24.61 14.75
C PHE A 142 -11.96 -24.28 13.46
N LYS A 143 -11.43 -25.28 12.76
CA LYS A 143 -10.66 -25.09 11.52
C LYS A 143 -11.51 -24.46 10.42
N ALA A 144 -12.76 -24.86 10.28
CA ALA A 144 -13.68 -24.28 9.31
C ALA A 144 -13.92 -22.78 9.57
N LEU A 145 -14.18 -22.41 10.84
CA LEU A 145 -14.34 -21.01 11.25
C LEU A 145 -13.05 -20.21 11.05
N LYS A 146 -11.89 -20.78 11.42
CA LYS A 146 -10.59 -20.15 11.24
C LYS A 146 -10.30 -19.85 9.76
N LEU A 147 -10.44 -20.84 8.89
CA LEU A 147 -10.20 -20.69 7.45
C LEU A 147 -11.11 -19.59 6.85
N ARG A 148 -12.36 -19.53 7.30
CA ARG A 148 -13.31 -18.51 6.86
C ARG A 148 -12.90 -17.11 7.32
N LEU A 149 -12.43 -16.97 8.56
CA LEU A 149 -11.90 -15.72 9.11
C LEU A 149 -10.61 -15.29 8.39
N ASP A 150 -9.68 -16.21 8.17
CA ASP A 150 -8.44 -15.96 7.40
C ASP A 150 -8.74 -15.45 5.99
N SER A 151 -9.63 -16.16 5.27
CA SER A 151 -10.06 -15.79 3.91
C SER A 151 -10.80 -14.44 3.86
N SER A 152 -11.29 -13.97 5.00
CA SER A 152 -11.95 -12.67 5.15
C SER A 152 -10.99 -11.58 5.66
N GLY A 153 -9.69 -11.89 5.75
CA GLY A 153 -8.64 -10.93 6.09
C GLY A 153 -8.33 -10.83 7.58
N ALA A 154 -8.59 -11.87 8.38
CA ALA A 154 -8.21 -11.85 9.79
C ALA A 154 -6.68 -11.76 9.94
N THR A 155 -6.22 -10.77 10.71
CA THR A 155 -4.80 -10.50 10.99
C THR A 155 -4.52 -10.56 12.49
N SER A 156 -3.26 -10.67 12.90
CA SER A 156 -2.91 -10.66 14.33
C SER A 156 -3.49 -9.42 15.03
N GLY A 157 -3.76 -9.54 16.33
CA GLY A 157 -4.49 -8.52 17.08
C GLY A 157 -3.84 -7.14 17.01
N PHE A 158 -2.51 -7.08 16.98
CA PHE A 158 -1.76 -5.84 16.76
C PHE A 158 -2.03 -5.21 15.38
N LEU A 159 -1.96 -6.00 14.30
CA LEU A 159 -2.25 -5.55 12.94
C LEU A 159 -3.75 -5.22 12.76
N ALA A 160 -4.64 -5.94 13.43
CA ALA A 160 -6.08 -5.64 13.42
C ALA A 160 -6.39 -4.30 14.12
N LEU A 161 -5.59 -3.92 15.14
CA LEU A 161 -5.66 -2.61 15.82
C LEU A 161 -5.02 -1.49 14.98
N GLU A 162 -3.95 -1.76 14.24
CA GLU A 162 -3.42 -0.80 13.27
C GLU A 162 -4.44 -0.53 12.15
N ASN A 163 -5.11 -1.57 11.67
CA ASN A 163 -6.24 -1.42 10.76
C ASN A 163 -7.41 -0.66 11.41
N LYS A 164 -7.67 -0.86 12.71
CA LYS A 164 -8.59 0.00 13.50
C LYS A 164 -8.21 1.48 13.41
N LYS A 165 -6.93 1.81 13.60
CA LYS A 165 -6.45 3.20 13.49
C LYS A 165 -6.65 3.74 12.07
N LEU A 166 -6.50 2.89 11.06
CA LEU A 166 -6.80 3.22 9.66
C LEU A 166 -8.30 3.50 9.41
N TYR A 167 -9.21 2.77 10.07
CA TYR A 167 -10.65 2.84 9.85
C TYR A 167 -11.44 3.73 10.85
N ILE A 168 -10.95 3.98 12.07
CA ILE A 168 -11.54 4.95 13.04
C ILE A 168 -11.46 6.39 12.49
N ASN A 169 -10.71 6.63 11.42
CA ASN A 169 -10.71 7.92 10.72
C ASN A 169 -12.07 8.32 10.10
N THR A 170 -13.15 7.59 10.39
CA THR A 170 -14.54 8.02 10.24
C THR A 170 -15.35 7.88 11.55
N ASN A 171 -15.59 9.02 12.24
CA ASN A 171 -16.61 9.32 13.28
C ASN A 171 -16.38 9.00 14.78
N THR A 172 -15.83 10.00 15.50
CA THR A 172 -16.11 10.63 16.84
C THR A 172 -16.74 9.80 18.01
N LYS A 173 -16.36 9.94 19.30
CA LYS A 173 -16.05 11.15 20.13
C LYS A 173 -15.14 10.85 21.34
N ASP A 174 -14.33 11.85 21.69
CA ASP A 174 -13.69 12.18 22.98
C ASP A 174 -12.71 11.17 23.63
N VAL A 175 -11.48 11.11 23.10
CA VAL A 175 -10.25 10.69 23.81
C VAL A 175 -9.14 11.65 23.40
N GLU A 176 -8.28 12.06 24.35
CA GLU A 176 -7.13 12.95 24.15
C GLU A 176 -6.36 12.60 22.86
N ARG A 177 -6.12 13.63 22.03
CA ARG A 177 -5.73 13.45 20.63
C ARG A 177 -4.23 13.14 20.53
N ASP A 178 -3.91 11.91 20.12
CA ASP A 178 -2.53 11.42 19.94
C ASP A 178 -1.84 11.97 18.66
N GLU A 179 -2.57 12.75 17.85
CA GLU A 179 -2.05 13.41 16.65
C GLU A 179 -2.15 14.94 16.78
N HIS A 180 -1.01 15.61 16.75
CA HIS A 180 -0.94 17.07 16.61
C HIS A 180 -1.67 17.51 15.34
N GLN A 181 -2.56 18.49 15.42
CA GLN A 181 -3.04 19.15 14.23
C GLN A 181 -2.02 20.19 13.75
N TYR A 182 -2.09 20.47 12.45
CA TYR A 182 -1.24 21.45 11.80
C TYR A 182 -2.06 22.66 11.40
N TRP A 183 -1.54 23.85 11.68
CA TRP A 183 -2.22 25.11 11.40
C TRP A 183 -1.32 26.09 10.66
N LEU A 184 -1.92 26.96 9.86
CA LEU A 184 -1.30 28.17 9.34
C LEU A 184 -2.03 29.35 9.94
N TRP A 185 -1.38 30.10 10.83
CA TRP A 185 -1.94 31.35 11.38
C TRP A 185 -1.45 32.53 10.56
N VAL A 186 -2.30 33.53 10.38
CA VAL A 186 -1.98 34.71 9.59
C VAL A 186 -1.79 35.91 10.52
N THR A 187 -0.67 36.60 10.37
CA THR A 187 -0.36 37.84 11.10
C THR A 187 -0.23 39.03 10.15
N ARG A 188 -0.53 40.23 10.65
CA ARG A 188 -0.46 41.52 9.95
C ARG A 188 0.80 42.30 10.35
N PRO A 189 1.26 43.26 9.52
CA PRO A 189 2.50 44.00 9.76
C PRO A 189 2.64 44.63 11.14
N GLU A 190 1.54 45.15 11.71
CA GLU A 190 1.54 45.76 13.04
C GLU A 190 1.93 44.79 14.18
N TYR A 191 1.82 43.47 13.97
CA TYR A 191 2.08 42.45 14.98
C TYR A 191 3.38 41.64 14.74
N TYR A 192 4.16 41.94 13.70
CA TYR A 192 5.37 41.15 13.39
C TYR A 192 6.40 41.19 14.52
N ASN A 193 6.54 42.33 15.19
CA ASN A 193 7.47 42.50 16.30
C ASN A 193 6.93 41.96 17.64
N SER A 194 5.68 41.51 17.66
CA SER A 194 5.02 40.95 18.86
C SER A 194 5.26 39.44 19.01
N VAL A 195 5.90 38.80 18.03
CA VAL A 195 6.20 37.36 18.08
C VAL A 195 7.45 37.12 18.93
N GLY A 196 7.23 36.65 20.16
CA GLY A 196 8.27 36.35 21.15
C GLY A 196 8.59 34.87 21.29
N SER A 197 9.29 34.48 22.36
CA SER A 197 9.52 33.07 22.71
C SER A 197 8.27 32.35 23.21
N PHE A 198 7.37 33.09 23.86
CA PHE A 198 6.06 32.64 24.33
C PHE A 198 5.07 33.81 24.23
N GLY A 199 3.78 33.53 24.03
CA GLY A 199 2.76 34.57 24.04
C GLY A 199 1.36 34.05 23.73
N GLY A 200 0.39 34.97 23.65
CA GLY A 200 -0.97 34.70 23.18
C GLY A 200 -1.14 35.09 21.72
N TRP A 201 -1.90 34.31 20.96
CA TRP A 201 -2.24 34.63 19.57
C TRP A 201 -3.69 34.26 19.26
N SER A 202 -4.31 35.00 18.33
CA SER A 202 -5.64 34.63 17.83
C SER A 202 -5.57 33.28 17.10
N CYS A 203 -6.43 32.33 17.46
CA CYS A 203 -6.41 30.98 16.92
C CYS A 203 -7.81 30.52 16.46
N HIS A 204 -7.90 29.32 15.89
CA HIS A 204 -9.17 28.70 15.57
C HIS A 204 -9.74 28.01 16.82
N LYS A 205 -11.07 27.96 16.96
CA LYS A 205 -11.73 27.31 18.11
C LYS A 205 -11.39 25.82 18.29
N ASP A 206 -10.95 25.16 17.21
CA ASP A 206 -10.58 23.74 17.21
C ASP A 206 -9.09 23.53 17.47
N THR A 207 -8.30 24.61 17.62
CA THR A 207 -6.88 24.53 17.97
C THR A 207 -6.76 24.02 19.41
N MET A 208 -5.90 23.02 19.61
CA MET A 208 -5.67 22.41 20.92
C MET A 208 -4.20 22.47 21.32
N LYS A 209 -3.96 22.33 22.63
CA LYS A 209 -2.61 22.19 23.18
C LYS A 209 -1.86 21.06 22.47
N GLY A 210 -0.61 21.33 22.10
CA GLY A 210 0.27 20.42 21.38
C GLY A 210 0.29 20.65 19.87
N ASP A 211 -0.75 21.25 19.28
CA ASP A 211 -0.81 21.52 17.84
C ASP A 211 0.41 22.35 17.36
N LEU A 212 0.78 22.16 16.09
CA LEU A 212 1.89 22.88 15.48
C LEU A 212 1.38 23.91 14.47
N VAL A 213 2.07 25.04 14.41
CA VAL A 213 1.60 26.20 13.64
C VAL A 213 2.73 26.80 12.82
N PHE A 214 2.49 26.97 11.51
CA PHE A 214 3.25 27.92 10.71
C PHE A 214 2.63 29.31 10.80
N LEU A 215 3.41 30.31 11.22
CA LEU A 215 2.94 31.69 11.28
C LEU A 215 3.28 32.42 9.97
N TRP A 216 2.25 32.66 9.16
CA TRP A 216 2.30 33.42 7.93
C TRP A 216 2.26 34.93 8.18
N ARG A 217 3.33 35.62 7.83
CA ARG A 217 3.41 37.08 7.82
C ARG A 217 2.83 37.58 6.50
N ALA A 218 1.68 38.24 6.57
CA ALA A 218 0.98 38.74 5.40
C ALA A 218 1.71 39.94 4.75
N LYS A 219 0.97 40.78 4.03
CA LYS A 219 1.34 42.10 3.47
C LYS A 219 2.77 42.59 3.79
N GLY A 220 3.58 42.81 2.76
CA GLY A 220 4.95 43.32 2.89
C GLY A 220 6.03 42.24 3.13
N LYS A 221 5.70 41.13 3.79
CA LYS A 221 6.60 39.95 3.91
C LYS A 221 6.13 38.79 3.04
N SER A 222 4.85 38.40 3.15
CA SER A 222 4.23 37.30 2.39
C SER A 222 5.02 36.00 2.48
N ASP A 223 5.30 35.58 3.71
CA ASP A 223 6.15 34.41 4.00
C ASP A 223 5.79 33.72 5.33
N ILE A 224 6.27 32.50 5.52
CA ILE A 224 6.20 31.75 6.77
C ILE A 224 7.39 32.17 7.64
N GLY A 225 7.14 32.98 8.66
CA GLY A 225 8.19 33.55 9.50
C GLY A 225 8.60 32.65 10.68
N TYR A 226 7.68 31.81 11.18
CA TYR A 226 7.90 31.06 12.42
C TYR A 226 7.22 29.69 12.40
N LEU A 227 7.79 28.74 13.14
CA LEU A 227 7.15 27.53 13.62
C LEU A 227 6.82 27.70 15.11
N LEU A 228 5.57 27.48 15.49
CA LEU A 228 5.09 27.56 16.86
C LEU A 228 4.50 26.21 17.30
N GLN A 229 4.49 25.98 18.61
CA GLN A 229 3.69 24.94 19.27
C GLN A 229 2.65 25.60 20.16
N VAL A 230 1.43 25.10 20.11
CA VAL A 230 0.32 25.57 20.93
C VAL A 230 0.45 24.99 22.34
N GLU A 231 0.35 25.83 23.36
CA GLU A 231 0.56 25.46 24.77
C GLU A 231 -0.75 25.43 25.58
N SER A 232 -1.85 25.94 25.01
CA SER A 232 -3.19 25.89 25.61
C SER A 232 -4.29 25.59 24.58
N ASN A 233 -5.41 25.02 25.03
CA ASN A 233 -6.60 24.88 24.19
C ASN A 233 -7.20 26.25 23.87
N ALA A 234 -7.84 26.39 22.71
CA ALA A 234 -8.49 27.63 22.32
C ALA A 234 -9.52 28.10 23.36
N ALA A 235 -9.33 29.30 23.89
CA ALA A 235 -10.24 29.95 24.82
C ALA A 235 -10.98 31.09 24.11
N PRO A 236 -12.27 31.33 24.42
CA PRO A 236 -13.00 32.49 23.90
C PRO A 236 -12.30 33.80 24.27
N ASP A 237 -12.17 34.69 23.30
CA ASP A 237 -11.58 36.02 23.46
C ASP A 237 -12.55 37.08 22.92
N HIS A 238 -12.77 38.14 23.70
CA HIS A 238 -13.77 39.16 23.39
C HIS A 238 -13.42 40.03 22.17
N GLU A 239 -12.14 40.18 21.83
CA GLU A 239 -11.67 41.02 20.73
C GLU A 239 -11.37 40.18 19.48
N TRP A 240 -10.84 38.98 19.66
CA TRP A 240 -10.27 38.16 18.59
C TRP A 240 -11.11 36.92 18.25
N GLY A 241 -12.12 36.61 19.07
CA GLY A 241 -13.00 35.45 18.96
C GLY A 241 -12.48 34.27 19.77
N TYR A 242 -11.28 33.79 19.43
CA TYR A 242 -10.57 32.76 20.20
C TYR A 242 -9.08 33.08 20.26
N SER A 243 -8.45 32.78 21.39
CA SER A 243 -7.02 32.93 21.62
C SER A 243 -6.40 31.68 22.21
N CYS A 244 -5.14 31.44 21.84
CA CYS A 244 -4.34 30.32 22.31
C CYS A 244 -2.97 30.84 22.79
N GLU A 245 -2.40 30.18 23.78
CA GLU A 245 -1.00 30.39 24.17
C GLU A 245 -0.10 29.56 23.24
N TYR A 246 1.07 30.09 22.91
CA TYR A 246 2.04 29.43 22.05
C TYR A 246 3.46 29.59 22.59
N ARG A 247 4.32 28.67 22.18
CA ARG A 247 5.77 28.74 22.28
C ARG A 247 6.39 28.72 20.89
N THR A 248 7.36 29.58 20.64
CA THR A 248 8.11 29.58 19.38
C THR A 248 9.13 28.45 19.37
N LEU A 249 9.00 27.53 18.42
CA LEU A 249 9.97 26.46 18.19
C LEU A 249 11.09 26.88 17.25
N TYR A 250 10.77 27.69 16.24
CA TYR A 250 11.76 28.15 15.27
C TYR A 250 11.37 29.49 14.64
N ALA A 251 12.36 30.34 14.39
CA ALA A 251 12.23 31.58 13.64
C ALA A 251 13.06 31.47 12.35
N PHE A 252 12.40 31.54 11.20
CA PHE A 252 13.04 31.33 9.90
C PHE A 252 13.90 32.53 9.48
N LYS A 253 15.17 32.27 9.19
CA LYS A 253 16.11 33.22 8.56
C LYS A 253 15.86 33.32 7.06
N ASN A 254 15.55 32.18 6.43
CA ASN A 254 15.23 32.07 5.00
C ASN A 254 13.81 31.51 4.83
N PRO A 255 12.77 32.33 5.02
CA PRO A 255 11.40 31.87 5.12
C PRO A 255 10.83 31.40 3.77
N VAL A 256 9.87 30.46 3.83
CA VAL A 256 9.07 30.05 2.68
C VAL A 256 8.13 31.18 2.30
N ASN A 257 8.32 31.78 1.13
CA ASN A 257 7.57 32.94 0.66
C ASN A 257 6.49 32.56 -0.36
N ILE A 258 5.59 33.50 -0.65
CA ILE A 258 4.46 33.28 -1.56
C ILE A 258 4.88 32.84 -2.98
N LYS A 259 6.06 33.23 -3.46
CA LYS A 259 6.57 32.81 -4.77
C LYS A 259 7.04 31.37 -4.75
N ASP A 260 7.60 30.89 -3.64
CA ASP A 260 7.95 29.48 -3.48
C ASP A 260 6.69 28.62 -3.52
N LEU A 261 5.62 29.07 -2.82
CA LEU A 261 4.35 28.37 -2.81
C LEU A 261 3.66 28.37 -4.18
N ARG A 262 3.67 29.49 -4.90
CA ARG A 262 3.07 29.60 -6.24
C ARG A 262 3.93 29.02 -7.36
N GLY A 263 5.23 28.85 -7.12
CA GLY A 263 6.15 28.23 -8.06
C GLY A 263 6.16 26.70 -7.96
N ASP A 264 5.54 26.16 -6.92
CA ASP A 264 5.38 24.73 -6.70
C ASP A 264 3.93 24.33 -6.98
N SER A 265 3.72 23.65 -8.11
CA SER A 265 2.39 23.22 -8.56
C SER A 265 1.67 22.30 -7.56
N TYR A 266 2.38 21.77 -6.55
CA TYR A 266 1.76 21.04 -5.45
C TYR A 266 0.71 21.87 -4.68
N PHE A 267 0.86 23.19 -4.62
CA PHE A 267 -0.07 24.06 -3.90
C PHE A 267 -1.15 24.70 -4.78
N ASP A 268 -1.21 24.40 -6.07
CA ASP A 268 -2.17 25.02 -7.01
C ASP A 268 -3.61 24.84 -6.52
N GLU A 269 -3.92 23.66 -5.98
CA GLU A 269 -5.23 23.30 -5.41
C GLU A 269 -5.36 23.56 -3.91
N TRP A 270 -4.33 24.08 -3.26
CA TRP A 270 -4.36 24.33 -1.82
C TRP A 270 -5.27 25.52 -1.50
N SER A 271 -6.41 25.24 -0.84
CA SER A 271 -7.47 26.23 -0.63
C SER A 271 -6.99 27.55 0.01
N PRO A 272 -6.11 27.54 1.03
CA PRO A 272 -5.54 28.77 1.60
C PRO A 272 -4.78 29.61 0.56
N LEU A 273 -4.02 28.98 -0.33
CA LEU A 273 -3.25 29.70 -1.36
C LEU A 273 -4.16 30.30 -2.44
N LYS A 274 -5.23 29.59 -2.84
CA LYS A 274 -6.23 30.08 -3.82
C LYS A 274 -6.89 31.38 -3.39
N ILE A 275 -7.16 31.53 -2.10
CA ILE A 275 -7.71 32.77 -1.52
C ILE A 275 -6.62 33.75 -1.09
N ASN A 276 -5.38 33.58 -1.57
CA ASN A 276 -4.22 34.42 -1.26
C ASN A 276 -3.90 34.52 0.24
N LEU A 277 -4.15 33.43 0.99
CA LEU A 277 -3.97 33.33 2.43
C LEU A 277 -4.73 34.44 3.18
N GLN A 278 -5.87 34.87 2.63
CA GLN A 278 -6.76 35.83 3.25
C GLN A 278 -7.65 35.12 4.27
N GLY A 279 -7.29 35.27 5.55
CA GLY A 279 -7.98 34.65 6.68
C GLY A 279 -7.21 34.92 7.98
N LYS A 280 -7.70 34.36 9.09
CA LYS A 280 -7.01 34.43 10.40
C LYS A 280 -6.19 33.17 10.68
N ALA A 281 -6.78 31.99 10.42
CA ALA A 281 -6.15 30.70 10.65
C ALA A 281 -6.71 29.67 9.67
N PHE A 282 -5.86 28.74 9.23
CA PHE A 282 -6.21 27.63 8.35
C PHE A 282 -5.72 26.33 8.96
N LYS A 283 -6.58 25.32 8.98
CA LYS A 283 -6.14 23.96 9.27
C LYS A 283 -5.38 23.43 8.06
N ILE A 284 -4.18 22.90 8.26
CA ILE A 284 -3.33 22.33 7.23
C ILE A 284 -3.52 20.81 7.22
N GLN A 285 -3.81 20.23 6.06
CA GLN A 285 -3.79 18.78 5.89
C GLN A 285 -2.33 18.25 5.91
N GLU A 286 -2.12 17.06 6.43
CA GLU A 286 -0.79 16.50 6.69
C GLU A 286 0.12 16.50 5.46
N ASN A 287 -0.41 16.23 4.27
CA ASN A 287 0.34 16.23 3.02
C ASN A 287 0.92 17.62 2.67
N TYR A 288 0.14 18.70 2.84
CA TYR A 288 0.64 20.07 2.67
C TYR A 288 1.61 20.47 3.76
N TRP A 289 1.38 20.03 4.99
CA TRP A 289 2.30 20.22 6.10
C TRP A 289 3.67 19.58 5.80
N ARG A 290 3.70 18.33 5.33
CA ARG A 290 4.92 17.64 4.92
C ARG A 290 5.64 18.38 3.78
N ARG A 291 4.92 18.81 2.74
CA ARG A 291 5.51 19.57 1.62
C ARG A 291 6.09 20.92 2.06
N LEU A 292 5.37 21.66 2.90
CA LEU A 292 5.85 22.93 3.48
C LEU A 292 7.13 22.72 4.28
N ASN A 293 7.21 21.65 5.07
CA ASN A 293 8.42 21.28 5.82
C ASN A 293 9.60 20.98 4.89
N GLN A 294 9.40 20.26 3.78
CA GLN A 294 10.46 19.99 2.80
C GLN A 294 11.03 21.28 2.18
N ILE A 295 10.15 22.22 1.81
CA ILE A 295 10.57 23.51 1.26
C ILE A 295 11.30 24.32 2.33
N ALA A 296 10.75 24.36 3.55
CA ALA A 296 11.36 25.06 4.68
C ALA A 296 12.76 24.52 5.03
N ILE A 297 12.96 23.20 5.03
CA ILE A 297 14.27 22.56 5.25
C ILE A 297 15.27 22.96 4.16
N THR A 298 14.80 23.00 2.91
CA THR A 298 15.64 23.35 1.76
C THR A 298 16.08 24.81 1.81
N LYS A 299 15.17 25.70 2.22
CA LYS A 299 15.44 27.14 2.30
C LYS A 299 16.25 27.54 3.53
N ASP A 300 15.98 26.91 4.67
CA ASP A 300 16.62 27.22 5.94
C ASP A 300 17.14 25.94 6.58
N SER A 301 18.37 25.55 6.23
CA SER A 301 18.97 24.29 6.66
C SER A 301 19.05 24.13 8.19
N GLY A 302 19.09 25.24 8.93
CA GLY A 302 19.05 25.22 10.40
C GLY A 302 17.72 24.72 10.98
N TYR A 303 16.65 24.70 10.17
CA TYR A 303 15.35 24.15 10.55
C TYR A 303 15.38 22.62 10.64
N LYS A 304 16.23 21.96 9.84
CA LYS A 304 16.37 20.50 9.77
C LYS A 304 16.59 19.87 11.15
N ASP A 305 17.42 20.52 11.97
CA ASP A 305 17.75 20.06 13.31
C ASP A 305 16.53 20.09 14.25
N ILE A 306 15.66 21.09 14.14
CA ILE A 306 14.42 21.19 14.93
C ILE A 306 13.47 20.03 14.60
N VAL A 307 13.29 19.75 13.31
CA VAL A 307 12.39 18.67 12.89
C VAL A 307 12.94 17.30 13.29
N SER A 308 14.26 17.12 13.27
CA SER A 308 14.92 15.87 13.68
C SER A 308 14.93 15.59 15.20
N LYS A 309 14.86 16.62 16.06
CA LYS A 309 15.09 16.50 17.52
C LYS A 309 13.84 16.41 18.40
N GLY A 310 12.64 16.68 17.87
CA GLY A 310 11.43 16.69 18.70
C GLY A 310 10.12 16.56 17.95
N LEU A 311 10.18 16.25 16.65
CA LEU A 311 9.03 16.07 15.76
C LEU A 311 9.12 14.67 15.10
N SER A 312 9.33 13.63 15.91
CA SER A 312 9.73 12.27 15.49
C SER A 312 8.67 11.47 14.71
N VAL A 313 7.88 12.13 13.88
CA VAL A 313 7.03 11.55 12.82
C VAL A 313 7.18 12.30 11.48
N LEU A 314 7.91 13.43 11.40
CA LEU A 314 7.81 14.35 10.25
C LEU A 314 9.03 14.48 9.34
N VAL A 315 10.11 13.76 9.61
CA VAL A 315 11.25 13.65 8.67
C VAL A 315 11.76 12.21 8.68
N SER A 316 10.99 11.29 8.11
CA SER A 316 11.62 10.27 7.27
C SER A 316 11.69 10.87 5.86
N ALA A 317 12.91 11.22 5.46
CA ALA A 317 13.22 11.29 4.05
C ALA A 317 12.97 9.90 3.46
N ASN A 318 11.86 9.73 2.74
CA ASN A 318 11.66 8.86 1.59
C ASN A 318 10.16 8.84 1.23
N THR A 319 9.79 9.58 0.18
CA THR A 319 8.55 9.33 -0.58
C THR A 319 8.76 8.21 -1.61
N ASP A 320 9.74 7.34 -1.41
CA ASP A 320 10.00 6.21 -2.28
C ASP A 320 9.44 4.97 -1.59
N PHE A 321 8.29 4.50 -2.08
CA PHE A 321 7.82 3.15 -1.82
C PHE A 321 8.91 2.16 -2.21
N THR A 322 9.06 1.09 -1.43
CA THR A 322 10.05 0.06 -1.69
C THR A 322 9.69 -0.77 -2.92
N ALA A 323 10.67 -1.45 -3.50
CA ALA A 323 10.46 -2.38 -4.61
C ALA A 323 9.46 -3.50 -4.27
N ILE A 324 9.43 -3.95 -3.01
CA ILE A 324 8.51 -4.99 -2.53
C ILE A 324 7.07 -4.47 -2.50
N GLU A 325 6.86 -3.22 -2.08
CA GLU A 325 5.54 -2.59 -2.07
C GLU A 325 5.00 -2.39 -3.49
N TYR A 326 5.83 -1.92 -4.42
CA TYR A 326 5.47 -1.86 -5.84
C TYR A 326 5.15 -3.24 -6.43
N ALA A 327 5.98 -4.25 -6.15
CA ALA A 327 5.77 -5.62 -6.65
C ALA A 327 4.46 -6.23 -6.12
N SER A 328 4.15 -6.00 -4.83
CA SER A 328 2.89 -6.42 -4.23
C SER A 328 1.70 -5.66 -4.85
N ALA A 329 1.83 -4.35 -5.09
CA ALA A 329 0.78 -3.56 -5.73
C ALA A 329 0.51 -4.03 -7.17
N PHE A 330 1.56 -4.33 -7.95
CA PHE A 330 1.45 -4.87 -9.31
C PHE A 330 0.72 -6.22 -9.33
N ASN A 331 1.09 -7.15 -8.43
CA ASN A 331 0.45 -8.47 -8.35
C ASN A 331 -1.02 -8.37 -7.93
N ASP A 332 -1.32 -7.57 -6.91
CA ASP A 332 -2.67 -7.45 -6.35
C ASP A 332 -3.65 -6.79 -7.33
N LEU A 333 -3.17 -5.81 -8.10
CA LEU A 333 -3.97 -5.15 -9.13
C LEU A 333 -4.12 -6.00 -10.39
N LYS A 334 -3.38 -7.11 -10.51
CA LYS A 334 -3.33 -7.96 -11.71
C LYS A 334 -3.10 -7.11 -12.96
N ILE A 335 -1.97 -6.39 -12.98
CA ILE A 335 -1.62 -5.47 -14.07
C ILE A 335 -1.85 -6.14 -15.43
N THR A 336 -2.62 -5.45 -16.28
CA THR A 336 -2.97 -5.97 -17.60
C THR A 336 -1.73 -6.02 -18.49
N PRO A 337 -1.69 -6.90 -19.51
CA PRO A 337 -0.57 -6.95 -20.45
C PRO A 337 -0.25 -5.59 -21.09
N HIS A 338 -1.28 -4.77 -21.33
CA HIS A 338 -1.15 -3.42 -21.84
C HIS A 338 -0.35 -2.49 -20.90
N TYR A 339 -0.71 -2.44 -19.62
CA TYR A 339 -0.01 -1.62 -18.63
C TYR A 339 1.38 -2.17 -18.28
N MET A 340 1.54 -3.49 -18.31
CA MET A 340 2.84 -4.14 -18.18
C MET A 340 3.78 -3.73 -19.31
N GLN A 341 3.29 -3.69 -20.56
CA GLN A 341 4.07 -3.21 -21.71
C GLN A 341 4.50 -1.75 -21.57
N MET A 342 3.64 -0.86 -21.05
CA MET A 342 4.03 0.53 -20.79
C MET A 342 5.14 0.63 -19.73
N LEU A 343 5.05 -0.14 -18.65
CA LEU A 343 6.12 -0.21 -17.63
C LEU A 343 7.42 -0.73 -18.24
N LEU A 344 7.37 -1.80 -19.02
CA LEU A 344 8.54 -2.38 -19.68
C LEU A 344 9.14 -1.44 -20.74
N ALA A 345 8.32 -0.72 -21.51
CA ALA A 345 8.78 0.30 -22.45
C ALA A 345 9.59 1.39 -21.74
N ASN A 346 9.13 1.86 -20.58
CA ASN A 346 9.86 2.83 -19.77
C ASN A 346 11.10 2.21 -19.09
N TYR A 347 11.02 0.94 -18.69
CA TYR A 347 12.13 0.22 -18.05
C TYR A 347 13.31 -0.05 -19.01
N HIS A 348 13.02 -0.36 -20.28
CA HIS A 348 14.02 -0.66 -21.31
C HIS A 348 14.55 0.58 -22.05
N ALA A 349 13.90 1.74 -21.90
CA ALA A 349 14.39 2.99 -22.47
C ALA A 349 15.77 3.38 -21.88
N SER A 350 16.57 4.13 -22.64
CA SER A 350 17.89 4.59 -22.18
C SER A 350 17.76 5.37 -20.88
N ASN A 351 18.59 5.03 -19.88
CA ASN A 351 18.51 5.56 -18.51
C ASN A 351 17.11 5.43 -17.88
N ARG A 352 16.30 4.46 -18.33
CA ARG A 352 14.88 4.29 -17.96
C ARG A 352 14.07 5.56 -18.15
N THR A 353 14.38 6.31 -19.19
CA THR A 353 13.84 7.64 -19.45
C THR A 353 13.24 7.70 -20.85
N LEU A 354 12.00 8.17 -20.98
CA LEU A 354 11.35 8.40 -22.26
C LEU A 354 10.37 9.57 -22.19
N THR A 355 9.91 10.08 -23.34
CA THR A 355 8.84 11.10 -23.39
C THR A 355 7.48 10.46 -23.67
N ALA A 356 6.40 11.19 -23.41
CA ALA A 356 5.05 10.76 -23.79
C ALA A 356 4.93 10.45 -25.29
N SER A 357 5.64 11.19 -26.14
CA SER A 357 5.73 10.96 -27.59
C SER A 357 6.42 9.63 -27.91
N MET A 358 7.51 9.31 -27.22
CA MET A 358 8.20 8.03 -27.37
C MET A 358 7.36 6.86 -26.88
N MET A 359 6.69 7.00 -25.71
CA MET A 359 5.75 5.99 -25.21
C MET A 359 4.62 5.74 -26.22
N ALA A 360 4.06 6.78 -26.82
CA ALA A 360 3.02 6.64 -27.84
C ALA A 360 3.50 5.88 -29.07
N LYS A 361 4.74 6.14 -29.53
CA LYS A 361 5.35 5.42 -30.65
C LYS A 361 5.56 3.93 -30.33
N VAL A 362 6.02 3.60 -29.12
CA VAL A 362 6.25 2.21 -28.68
C VAL A 362 4.93 1.44 -28.53
N MET A 363 3.91 2.09 -27.98
CA MET A 363 2.60 1.49 -27.75
C MET A 363 1.68 1.52 -28.98
N GLY A 364 2.09 2.16 -30.08
CA GLY A 364 1.30 2.27 -31.32
C GLY A 364 0.10 3.21 -31.23
N TYR A 365 0.15 4.25 -30.39
CA TYR A 365 -0.94 5.23 -30.29
C TYR A 365 -0.81 6.36 -31.32
N ASP A 366 -1.96 6.91 -31.73
CA ASP A 366 -2.04 8.03 -32.68
C ASP A 366 -1.47 9.36 -32.13
N SER A 367 -1.35 9.50 -30.80
CA SER A 367 -0.81 10.72 -30.17
C SER A 367 -0.24 10.49 -28.76
N TYR A 368 0.62 11.40 -28.32
CA TYR A 368 1.16 11.44 -26.94
C TYR A 368 0.05 11.60 -25.87
N GLY A 369 -1.13 12.11 -26.24
CA GLY A 369 -2.27 12.26 -25.33
C GLY A 369 -2.79 10.92 -24.83
N ALA A 370 -2.79 9.88 -25.67
CA ALA A 370 -3.18 8.52 -25.28
C ALA A 370 -2.16 7.91 -24.30
N ALA A 371 -0.86 8.14 -24.53
CA ALA A 371 0.18 7.70 -23.59
C ALA A 371 0.01 8.35 -22.21
N ASN A 372 -0.25 9.66 -22.16
CA ASN A 372 -0.53 10.37 -20.90
C ASN A 372 -1.74 9.78 -20.15
N LEU A 373 -2.83 9.53 -20.86
CA LEU A 373 -4.06 8.99 -20.28
C LEU A 373 -3.83 7.61 -19.67
N HIS A 374 -3.21 6.70 -20.42
CA HIS A 374 -3.00 5.33 -19.98
C HIS A 374 -1.98 5.26 -18.84
N TYR A 375 -0.85 5.97 -18.93
CA TYR A 375 0.17 5.89 -17.89
C TYR A 375 -0.25 6.62 -16.60
N GLY A 376 -1.00 7.72 -16.74
CA GLY A 376 -1.63 8.40 -15.61
C GLY A 376 -2.72 7.54 -14.93
N THR A 377 -3.46 6.75 -15.70
CA THR A 377 -4.44 5.79 -15.15
C THR A 377 -3.74 4.68 -14.37
N LEU A 378 -2.64 4.14 -14.89
CA LEU A 378 -1.83 3.14 -14.18
C LEU A 378 -1.25 3.72 -12.88
N GLY A 379 -0.66 4.92 -12.94
CA GLY A 379 -0.15 5.61 -11.75
C GLY A 379 -1.23 5.85 -10.69
N ARG A 380 -2.47 6.15 -11.09
CA ARG A 380 -3.61 6.25 -10.15
C ARG A 380 -3.87 4.95 -9.42
N LEU A 381 -3.99 3.85 -10.16
CA LEU A 381 -4.34 2.53 -9.61
C LEU A 381 -3.27 2.06 -8.63
N ILE A 382 -2.01 2.24 -9.00
CA ILE A 382 -0.88 1.91 -8.13
C ILE A 382 -0.81 2.83 -6.93
N GLY A 383 -1.05 4.13 -7.12
CA GLY A 383 -1.13 5.09 -6.05
C GLY A 383 -2.17 4.71 -5.00
N GLU A 384 -3.42 4.48 -5.42
CA GLU A 384 -4.52 4.04 -4.54
C GLU A 384 -4.15 2.77 -3.78
N LYS A 385 -3.49 1.81 -4.44
CA LYS A 385 -3.06 0.56 -3.82
C LYS A 385 -1.95 0.74 -2.78
N LEU A 386 -1.05 1.70 -3.00
CA LEU A 386 0.05 2.06 -2.11
C LEU A 386 -0.35 3.07 -1.02
N GLY A 387 -1.62 3.48 -0.97
CA GLY A 387 -2.07 4.55 -0.07
C GLY A 387 -1.55 5.94 -0.47
N TRP A 388 -1.03 6.09 -1.68
CA TRP A 388 -0.56 7.34 -2.27
C TRP A 388 -1.71 8.05 -2.99
N HIS A 389 -2.09 9.22 -2.47
CA HIS A 389 -3.24 9.98 -2.97
C HIS A 389 -2.79 11.38 -3.41
N PRO A 390 -2.43 11.58 -4.68
CA PRO A 390 -2.08 12.90 -5.22
C PRO A 390 -3.30 13.58 -5.81
N LEU A 391 -3.14 14.88 -6.08
CA LEU A 391 -4.07 15.64 -6.90
C LEU A 391 -4.17 15.05 -8.33
N PRO A 392 -5.28 15.30 -9.05
CA PRO A 392 -5.62 14.60 -10.30
C PRO A 392 -4.62 14.70 -11.46
N GLU A 393 -3.65 15.61 -11.38
CA GLU A 393 -2.84 16.12 -12.50
C GLU A 393 -1.45 15.47 -12.58
N PHE A 394 -1.04 14.74 -11.54
CA PHE A 394 0.31 14.18 -11.38
C PHE A 394 0.30 12.71 -10.94
N LYS A 395 -0.71 11.96 -11.39
CA LYS A 395 -0.93 10.56 -10.95
C LYS A 395 0.19 9.61 -11.35
N VAL A 396 0.96 9.93 -12.39
CA VAL A 396 2.08 9.09 -12.84
C VAL A 396 3.35 9.30 -12.00
N ASN A 397 3.40 10.32 -11.11
CA ASN A 397 4.58 10.60 -10.28
C ASN A 397 4.90 9.49 -9.25
N VAL A 398 3.97 8.56 -9.01
CA VAL A 398 4.28 7.34 -8.25
C VAL A 398 5.17 6.39 -9.04
N LEU A 399 5.20 6.49 -10.36
CA LEU A 399 5.99 5.59 -11.21
C LEU A 399 7.28 6.24 -11.71
N VAL A 400 7.23 7.55 -11.99
CA VAL A 400 8.32 8.27 -12.66
C VAL A 400 8.57 9.63 -12.01
N ASP A 401 9.81 10.09 -12.07
CA ASP A 401 10.19 11.48 -11.86
C ASP A 401 10.18 12.24 -13.19
N PHE A 402 10.02 13.56 -13.11
CA PHE A 402 9.88 14.42 -14.27
C PHE A 402 11.06 15.39 -14.39
N GLU A 403 11.66 15.43 -15.58
CA GLU A 403 12.56 16.49 -15.98
C GLU A 403 12.04 17.14 -17.27
N LYS A 404 12.26 18.44 -17.43
CA LYS A 404 11.82 19.18 -18.62
C LYS A 404 13.03 19.57 -19.44
N GLU A 405 13.14 19.00 -20.63
CA GLU A 405 14.20 19.31 -21.60
C GLU A 405 13.55 19.81 -22.91
N ASP A 406 14.00 20.96 -23.39
CA ASP A 406 13.39 21.71 -24.50
C ASP A 406 11.87 21.97 -24.35
N LYS A 407 11.05 21.14 -25.01
CA LYS A 407 9.57 21.23 -25.10
C LYS A 407 8.85 19.94 -24.68
N GLU A 408 9.58 18.89 -24.29
CA GLU A 408 8.97 17.62 -23.87
C GLU A 408 9.27 17.34 -22.39
N TRP A 409 8.40 16.53 -21.76
CA TRP A 409 8.59 16.05 -20.41
C TRP A 409 9.24 14.66 -20.47
N LEU A 410 10.40 14.53 -19.82
CA LEU A 410 11.09 13.27 -19.61
C LEU A 410 10.46 12.53 -18.42
N TRP A 411 10.10 11.27 -18.62
CA TRP A 411 9.59 10.35 -17.61
C TRP A 411 10.71 9.41 -17.19
N ILE A 412 11.33 9.70 -16.05
CA ILE A 412 12.46 8.94 -15.50
C ILE A 412 11.90 7.92 -14.52
N MET A 413 11.99 6.61 -14.82
CA MET A 413 11.46 5.59 -13.93
C MET A 413 12.11 5.63 -12.55
N LYS A 414 11.29 5.59 -11.51
CA LYS A 414 11.79 5.50 -10.13
C LYS A 414 12.59 4.20 -9.92
N PRO A 415 13.74 4.24 -9.21
CA PRO A 415 14.55 3.05 -8.99
C PRO A 415 13.79 1.87 -8.37
N ALA A 416 12.91 2.12 -7.40
CA ALA A 416 12.11 1.08 -6.75
C ALA A 416 11.09 0.41 -7.68
N VAL A 417 10.57 1.13 -8.68
CA VAL A 417 9.68 0.57 -9.72
C VAL A 417 10.48 -0.37 -10.62
N ALA A 418 11.70 0.03 -10.99
CA ALA A 418 12.59 -0.79 -11.79
C ALA A 418 13.02 -2.07 -11.06
N GLU A 419 13.31 -1.97 -9.75
CA GLU A 419 13.62 -3.13 -8.92
C GLU A 419 12.40 -4.05 -8.74
N ALA A 420 11.19 -3.49 -8.64
CA ALA A 420 9.96 -4.28 -8.56
C ALA A 420 9.72 -5.12 -9.83
N ILE A 421 9.99 -4.55 -11.02
CA ILE A 421 9.92 -5.28 -12.30
C ILE A 421 10.86 -6.49 -12.27
N LYS A 422 12.08 -6.34 -11.75
CA LYS A 422 13.04 -7.44 -11.57
C LYS A 422 12.57 -8.49 -10.56
N LEU A 423 12.02 -8.06 -9.42
CA LEU A 423 11.51 -8.98 -8.39
C LEU A 423 10.37 -9.86 -8.92
N LEU A 424 9.60 -9.34 -9.87
CA LEU A 424 8.51 -10.06 -10.51
C LEU A 424 8.97 -10.93 -11.70
N GLY A 425 10.24 -10.86 -12.10
CA GLY A 425 10.77 -11.56 -13.27
C GLY A 425 10.16 -11.06 -14.58
N TRP A 426 9.68 -9.82 -14.63
CA TRP A 426 9.07 -9.23 -15.83
C TRP A 426 10.11 -8.71 -16.83
N ASP A 427 11.36 -8.55 -16.39
CA ASP A 427 12.49 -8.17 -17.22
C ASP A 427 13.07 -9.36 -18.01
N GLU A 428 12.57 -10.58 -17.79
CA GLU A 428 12.92 -11.73 -18.62
C GLU A 428 12.29 -11.58 -20.01
N ASP A 429 13.17 -11.41 -21.00
CA ASP A 429 12.82 -11.49 -22.40
C ASP A 429 12.19 -12.87 -22.65
N ALA A 430 10.98 -12.93 -23.19
CA ALA A 430 10.22 -14.17 -23.44
C ALA A 430 10.90 -15.12 -24.48
N SER A 431 12.19 -14.94 -24.74
CA SER A 431 13.01 -15.63 -25.74
C SER A 431 13.92 -16.73 -25.17
N THR A 432 13.95 -16.97 -23.85
CA THR A 432 14.75 -18.06 -23.25
C THR A 432 13.86 -19.14 -22.65
N ILE A 433 13.76 -20.28 -23.34
CA ILE A 433 13.26 -21.53 -22.75
C ILE A 433 14.46 -22.17 -22.02
N PRO A 434 14.38 -22.49 -20.72
CA PRO A 434 15.40 -23.30 -20.06
C PRO A 434 15.39 -24.72 -20.64
N GLU A 435 16.56 -25.22 -21.06
CA GLU A 435 16.76 -26.58 -21.55
C GLU A 435 16.35 -27.63 -20.49
N GLU A 436 15.51 -28.60 -20.85
CA GLU A 436 15.16 -29.73 -19.99
C GLU A 436 16.31 -30.75 -19.94
N ILE A 437 16.94 -30.88 -18.77
CA ILE A 437 17.87 -31.99 -18.49
C ILE A 437 17.07 -33.16 -17.92
N ASP A 438 17.17 -34.30 -18.60
CA ASP A 438 16.46 -35.54 -18.28
C ASP A 438 16.99 -36.22 -16.98
N LYS A 439 16.04 -36.78 -16.19
CA LYS A 439 16.13 -37.63 -14.96
C LYS A 439 16.12 -36.96 -13.56
N PRO A 440 15.60 -37.69 -12.53
CA PRO A 440 14.29 -38.32 -12.37
C PRO A 440 13.35 -37.47 -11.48
N ILE A 441 12.05 -37.74 -11.58
CA ILE A 441 10.94 -36.96 -11.01
C ILE A 441 10.94 -36.99 -9.47
N PHE A 442 11.09 -35.82 -8.85
CA PHE A 442 10.59 -35.50 -7.51
C PHE A 442 9.89 -34.13 -7.56
N GLU A 443 8.60 -34.09 -7.22
CA GLU A 443 7.77 -32.87 -7.23
C GLU A 443 8.01 -32.06 -5.94
N GLY A 444 8.16 -30.73 -6.06
CA GLY A 444 8.21 -29.81 -4.91
C GLY A 444 9.58 -29.44 -4.32
N ALA A 445 10.69 -29.91 -4.91
CA ALA A 445 12.03 -29.48 -4.47
C ALA A 445 12.44 -28.14 -5.13
N LEU A 446 12.68 -27.11 -4.32
CA LEU A 446 13.26 -25.82 -4.72
C LEU A 446 14.68 -26.06 -5.27
N LYS A 447 14.80 -26.14 -6.60
CA LYS A 447 16.09 -26.25 -7.29
C LYS A 447 16.55 -24.85 -7.69
N ARG A 448 17.63 -24.37 -7.07
CA ARG A 448 18.31 -23.15 -7.54
C ARG A 448 19.19 -23.53 -8.71
N ILE A 449 18.78 -23.16 -9.92
CA ILE A 449 19.62 -23.26 -11.12
C ILE A 449 20.43 -21.96 -11.21
N PRO A 450 21.77 -22.00 -11.12
CA PRO A 450 22.58 -20.83 -11.40
C PRO A 450 22.57 -20.60 -12.92
N ILE A 451 21.89 -19.55 -13.37
CA ILE A 451 21.88 -19.15 -14.78
C ILE A 451 23.05 -18.18 -14.98
N ASN A 452 24.06 -18.60 -15.76
CA ASN A 452 25.04 -17.66 -16.31
C ASN A 452 24.34 -16.89 -17.44
N ALA A 453 23.82 -15.71 -17.14
CA ALA A 453 23.23 -14.83 -18.14
C ALA A 453 24.34 -14.14 -18.93
N TYR A 454 24.54 -14.54 -20.18
CA TYR A 454 25.25 -13.70 -21.15
C TYR A 454 24.37 -12.49 -21.48
N GLU A 455 24.93 -11.30 -21.37
CA GLU A 455 24.27 -10.03 -21.64
C GLU A 455 23.81 -9.96 -23.11
N ARG A 456 22.50 -10.02 -23.35
CA ARG A 456 21.91 -9.92 -24.69
C ARG A 456 21.39 -8.50 -24.90
N SER A 457 21.81 -7.84 -25.99
CA SER A 457 21.44 -6.44 -26.26
C SER A 457 19.98 -6.31 -26.71
N THR A 458 19.14 -5.70 -25.86
CA THR A 458 17.74 -5.35 -26.20
C THR A 458 17.67 -4.45 -27.46
N ARG A 459 18.68 -3.59 -27.67
CA ARG A 459 18.79 -2.74 -28.86
C ARG A 459 18.90 -3.56 -30.14
N ALA A 460 19.65 -4.67 -30.12
CA ALA A 460 19.79 -5.54 -31.28
C ALA A 460 18.48 -6.26 -31.63
N ARG A 461 17.69 -6.64 -30.64
CA ARG A 461 16.36 -7.21 -30.87
C ARG A 461 15.44 -6.20 -31.57
N GLU A 462 15.40 -4.96 -31.08
CA GLU A 462 14.55 -3.90 -31.64
C GLU A 462 14.95 -3.54 -33.07
N GLU A 463 16.24 -3.35 -33.34
CA GLU A 463 16.75 -3.07 -34.69
C GLU A 463 16.42 -4.22 -35.67
N CYS A 464 16.52 -5.48 -35.22
CA CYS A 464 16.12 -6.65 -36.01
C CYS A 464 14.61 -6.63 -36.34
N LEU A 465 13.74 -6.37 -35.37
CA LEU A 465 12.29 -6.35 -35.58
C LEU A 465 11.82 -5.13 -36.38
N LEU A 466 12.49 -3.98 -36.24
CA LEU A 466 12.24 -2.81 -37.08
C LEU A 466 12.54 -3.10 -38.55
N HIS A 467 13.58 -3.90 -38.83
CA HIS A 467 13.96 -4.25 -40.18
C HIS A 467 13.10 -5.38 -40.78
N TYR A 468 12.95 -6.50 -40.06
CA TYR A 468 12.32 -7.72 -40.58
C TYR A 468 10.83 -7.87 -40.25
N GLY A 469 10.31 -7.10 -39.29
CA GLY A 469 8.95 -7.25 -38.78
C GLY A 469 8.75 -8.52 -37.94
N CYS A 470 7.48 -8.84 -37.65
CA CYS A 470 7.10 -9.96 -36.78
C CYS A 470 6.63 -11.21 -37.54
N LYS A 471 7.06 -11.38 -38.79
CA LYS A 471 6.82 -12.60 -39.55
C LYS A 471 7.94 -13.59 -39.31
N CYS A 472 7.59 -14.85 -39.06
CA CYS A 472 8.57 -15.90 -38.88
C CYS A 472 9.43 -16.07 -40.13
N SER A 473 10.75 -15.93 -39.98
CA SER A 473 11.71 -16.10 -41.06
C SER A 473 11.74 -17.55 -41.57
N VAL A 474 11.32 -18.53 -40.77
CA VAL A 474 11.26 -19.95 -41.18
C VAL A 474 9.93 -20.25 -41.88
N CYS A 475 8.82 -20.23 -41.15
CA CYS A 475 7.51 -20.71 -41.66
C CYS A 475 6.60 -19.61 -42.22
N GLY A 476 7.01 -18.34 -42.17
CA GLY A 476 6.22 -17.21 -42.67
C GLY A 476 5.05 -16.79 -41.77
N THR A 477 4.71 -17.57 -40.75
CA THR A 477 3.61 -17.27 -39.83
C THR A 477 3.83 -15.96 -39.09
N ASN A 478 2.81 -15.13 -39.08
CA ASN A 478 2.66 -14.02 -38.14
C ASN A 478 1.67 -14.46 -37.05
N LEU A 479 2.07 -14.38 -35.79
CA LEU A 479 1.22 -14.85 -34.69
C LEU A 479 -0.05 -14.00 -34.53
N SER A 480 -0.01 -12.71 -34.89
CA SER A 480 -1.20 -11.85 -34.85
C SER A 480 -2.30 -12.28 -35.82
N ASP A 481 -1.92 -12.89 -36.94
CA ASP A 481 -2.86 -13.34 -37.97
C ASP A 481 -3.63 -14.59 -37.50
N ILE A 482 -3.08 -15.33 -36.54
CA ILE A 482 -3.68 -16.55 -35.98
C ILE A 482 -4.43 -16.25 -34.68
N TYR A 483 -3.80 -15.51 -33.77
CA TYR A 483 -4.30 -15.33 -32.40
C TYR A 483 -4.92 -13.95 -32.15
N GLY A 484 -4.94 -13.08 -33.17
CA GLY A 484 -5.43 -11.71 -33.07
C GLY A 484 -4.46 -10.78 -32.32
N GLU A 485 -4.98 -9.63 -31.89
CA GLU A 485 -4.19 -8.55 -31.29
C GLU A 485 -3.35 -8.96 -30.08
N ILE A 486 -3.80 -9.97 -29.32
CA ILE A 486 -3.04 -10.48 -28.18
C ILE A 486 -1.64 -10.94 -28.60
N ALA A 487 -1.44 -11.40 -29.83
CA ALA A 487 -0.13 -11.84 -30.34
C ALA A 487 0.57 -10.81 -31.23
N ALA A 488 0.07 -9.57 -31.32
CA ALA A 488 0.72 -8.50 -32.05
C ALA A 488 2.13 -8.22 -31.49
N GLY A 489 3.12 -8.15 -32.37
CA GLY A 489 4.52 -7.91 -31.99
C GLY A 489 5.21 -9.09 -31.27
N ARG A 490 4.51 -10.21 -31.04
CA ARG A 490 5.08 -11.38 -30.36
C ARG A 490 5.80 -12.27 -31.36
N ILE A 491 7.12 -12.29 -31.26
CA ILE A 491 7.99 -13.20 -32.01
C ILE A 491 9.34 -13.32 -31.28
N HIS A 492 10.04 -14.44 -31.45
CA HIS A 492 11.39 -14.62 -30.91
C HIS A 492 12.42 -14.06 -31.89
N VAL A 493 13.56 -13.59 -31.39
CA VAL A 493 14.70 -13.18 -32.23
C VAL A 493 15.84 -14.15 -31.99
N HIS A 494 16.21 -14.88 -33.04
CA HIS A 494 17.19 -15.95 -33.00
C HIS A 494 18.53 -15.50 -33.60
N HIS A 495 19.63 -15.92 -32.98
CA HIS A 495 20.98 -15.65 -33.46
C HIS A 495 21.37 -16.71 -34.47
N LEU A 496 21.75 -16.29 -35.69
CA LEU A 496 22.20 -17.21 -36.74
C LEU A 496 23.56 -17.86 -36.42
N LYS A 497 24.36 -17.23 -35.56
CA LYS A 497 25.61 -17.79 -35.03
C LYS A 497 25.45 -18.04 -33.52
N PRO A 498 25.70 -19.27 -33.02
CA PRO A 498 25.61 -19.56 -31.60
C PRO A 498 26.58 -18.70 -30.78
N LEU A 499 26.09 -18.08 -29.70
CA LEU A 499 26.90 -17.25 -28.79
C LEU A 499 28.06 -18.04 -28.15
N SER A 500 27.95 -19.36 -28.06
CA SER A 500 28.99 -20.27 -27.56
C SER A 500 30.26 -20.31 -28.43
N GLU A 501 30.18 -19.89 -29.70
CA GLU A 501 31.33 -19.79 -30.60
C GLU A 501 32.02 -18.42 -30.53
N ILE A 502 31.44 -17.47 -29.79
CA ILE A 502 31.86 -16.08 -29.69
C ILE A 502 32.57 -15.87 -28.34
N ASN A 503 33.86 -16.21 -28.28
CA ASN A 503 34.69 -16.20 -27.06
C ASN A 503 35.24 -14.80 -26.67
N SER A 504 34.67 -13.71 -27.15
CA SER A 504 35.09 -12.33 -26.85
C SER A 504 33.95 -11.34 -27.08
N GLU A 505 34.03 -10.14 -26.48
CA GLU A 505 33.14 -9.01 -26.77
C GLU A 505 32.93 -8.86 -28.29
N TYR A 506 31.74 -9.19 -28.77
CA TYR A 506 31.37 -9.16 -30.19
C TYR A 506 30.32 -8.08 -30.38
N GLN A 507 30.59 -7.16 -31.30
CA GLN A 507 29.60 -6.18 -31.73
C GLN A 507 28.61 -6.88 -32.64
N ILE A 508 27.42 -7.16 -32.12
CA ILE A 508 26.32 -7.77 -32.86
C ILE A 508 25.81 -6.83 -33.96
N ASP A 509 25.61 -7.36 -35.17
CA ASP A 509 24.87 -6.69 -36.24
C ASP A 509 23.42 -7.21 -36.22
N PRO A 510 22.45 -6.39 -35.78
CA PRO A 510 21.05 -6.79 -35.65
C PRO A 510 20.39 -7.26 -36.96
N ILE A 511 20.92 -6.84 -38.11
CA ILE A 511 20.38 -7.18 -39.41
C ILE A 511 21.09 -8.41 -39.96
N ALA A 512 22.40 -8.53 -39.78
CA ALA A 512 23.15 -9.67 -40.30
C ALA A 512 23.03 -10.93 -39.41
N ASP A 513 23.02 -10.76 -38.08
CA ASP A 513 23.19 -11.86 -37.13
C ASP A 513 21.88 -12.39 -36.53
N LEU A 514 20.77 -11.66 -36.68
CA LEU A 514 19.51 -11.97 -36.03
C LEU A 514 18.36 -12.19 -37.00
N ARG A 515 17.42 -13.08 -36.66
CA ARG A 515 16.18 -13.27 -37.43
C ARG A 515 14.96 -13.45 -36.52
N PRO A 516 13.81 -12.84 -36.85
CA PRO A 516 12.57 -13.12 -36.16
C PRO A 516 12.05 -14.51 -36.53
N ILE A 517 11.74 -15.34 -35.55
CA ILE A 517 11.16 -16.67 -35.72
C ILE A 517 10.07 -16.95 -34.67
N CYS A 518 9.06 -17.74 -35.01
CA CYS A 518 8.00 -18.07 -34.05
C CYS A 518 8.50 -19.04 -32.97
N PRO A 519 7.80 -19.14 -31.82
CA PRO A 519 8.20 -20.04 -30.72
C PRO A 519 8.38 -21.49 -31.15
N ASN A 520 7.52 -21.98 -32.05
CA ASN A 520 7.59 -23.36 -32.54
C ASN A 520 8.85 -23.58 -33.38
N CYS A 521 9.14 -22.70 -34.34
CA CYS A 521 10.37 -22.82 -35.14
C CYS A 521 11.63 -22.63 -34.28
N HIS A 522 11.58 -21.76 -33.27
CA HIS A 522 12.70 -21.56 -32.33
C HIS A 522 13.00 -22.84 -31.55
N TYR A 523 11.96 -23.49 -31.03
CA TYR A 523 12.09 -24.76 -30.33
C TYR A 523 12.70 -25.84 -31.23
N ILE A 524 12.19 -26.02 -32.45
CA ILE A 524 12.68 -27.07 -33.36
C ILE A 524 14.14 -26.82 -33.81
N ILE A 525 14.52 -25.56 -34.07
CA ILE A 525 15.93 -25.21 -34.42
C ILE A 525 16.91 -25.74 -33.37
N HIS A 526 16.54 -25.65 -32.10
CA HIS A 526 17.38 -26.05 -30.97
C HIS A 526 17.25 -27.52 -30.56
N LEU A 527 16.44 -28.33 -31.26
CA LEU A 527 16.42 -29.78 -31.04
C LEU A 527 17.70 -30.50 -31.52
N ASN A 528 18.51 -29.83 -32.33
CA ASN A 528 19.79 -30.35 -32.82
C ASN A 528 20.97 -29.56 -32.26
N ALA A 529 22.12 -30.23 -32.13
CA ALA A 529 23.38 -29.62 -31.73
C ALA A 529 24.47 -30.04 -32.74
N PRO A 530 24.93 -29.15 -33.64
CA PRO A 530 24.60 -27.72 -33.73
C PRO A 530 23.14 -27.45 -34.19
N PRO A 531 22.56 -26.27 -33.85
CA PRO A 531 21.19 -25.92 -34.24
C PRO A 531 20.99 -25.94 -35.76
N TYR A 532 19.77 -26.24 -36.21
CA TYR A 532 19.43 -26.17 -37.63
C TYR A 532 19.46 -24.72 -38.14
N SER A 533 19.95 -24.53 -39.37
CA SER A 533 19.85 -23.27 -40.09
C SER A 533 18.39 -22.97 -40.50
N ILE A 534 18.11 -21.71 -40.78
CA ILE A 534 16.79 -21.29 -41.28
C ILE A 534 16.50 -21.94 -42.63
N GLU A 535 17.52 -22.11 -43.47
CA GLU A 535 17.44 -22.74 -44.78
C GLU A 535 17.06 -24.22 -44.65
N GLU A 536 17.74 -24.98 -43.80
CA GLU A 536 17.41 -26.40 -43.53
C GLU A 536 15.98 -26.54 -43.00
N MET A 537 15.59 -25.68 -42.06
CA MET A 537 14.22 -25.68 -41.52
C MET A 537 13.17 -25.37 -42.59
N ARG A 538 13.47 -24.49 -43.55
CA ARG A 538 12.58 -24.18 -44.68
C ARG A 538 12.46 -25.35 -45.66
N GLU A 539 13.54 -26.10 -45.88
CA GLU A 539 13.53 -27.30 -46.72
C GLU A 539 12.66 -28.40 -46.11
N MET A 540 12.81 -28.67 -44.80
CA MET A 540 11.99 -29.64 -44.07
C MET A 540 10.48 -29.34 -44.19
N ILE A 541 10.10 -28.06 -44.07
CA ILE A 541 8.70 -27.64 -44.23
C ILE A 541 8.22 -27.86 -45.67
N LYS A 542 9.03 -27.53 -46.68
CA LYS A 542 8.67 -27.70 -48.10
C LYS A 542 8.49 -29.18 -48.47
N GLU A 543 9.36 -30.06 -48.01
CA GLU A 543 9.25 -31.51 -48.27
C GLU A 543 7.98 -32.11 -47.66
N THR A 544 7.54 -31.60 -46.51
CA THR A 544 6.29 -32.04 -45.84
C THR A 544 5.03 -31.53 -46.54
N THR A 545 5.11 -30.42 -47.27
CA THR A 545 3.97 -29.81 -47.98
C THR A 545 3.84 -30.29 -49.44
N ALA A 546 4.82 -31.07 -49.92
CA ALA A 546 4.87 -31.62 -51.28
C ALA A 546 4.37 -33.08 -51.38
N LEU A 547 3.72 -33.60 -50.34
CA LEU A 547 3.12 -34.94 -50.25
C LEU A 547 1.59 -34.89 -50.31
#